data_AF-A0A8X6WFD9-F1
#
_entry.id   AF-A0A8X6WFD9-F1
#
_cell.length_a   1.000
_cell.length_b   1.000
_cell.length_c   1.000
_cell.angle_alpha   90.00
_cell.angle_beta   90.00
_cell.angle_gamma   90.00
#
_symmetry.space_group_name_H-M   'P 1'
#
loop_
_entity.id
_entity.type
_entity.pdbx_description
1 polymer ?
#
loop_
_entity_poly.entity_id
_entity_poly.type
_entity_poly.pdbx_seq_one_letter_code
_entity_poly.pdbx_strand_id
1 'polypeptide(L)'
;MFRKSFVSPIVTVNSGIGAGVEKLTVWCALWAGGIIGPYFFKNDEGHNVTVNGDQYRAMVTNFFIPELNNHDVQELWFQQDGATCHTARATIDLLKDTFGDRLISRFGPVNWLPRSCD
;
A
#
# COMPACT_ATOMS: atom_id res chain seq x y z
N MET A 1 19.48 -2.78 -17.80
CA MET A 1 19.29 -3.66 -16.64
C MET A 1 19.03 -2.80 -15.41
N PHE A 2 17.78 -2.52 -15.08
CA PHE A 2 17.39 -1.86 -13.82
C PHE A 2 16.17 -2.60 -13.28
N ARG A 3 16.39 -3.49 -12.30
CA ARG A 3 15.31 -4.12 -11.53
C ARG A 3 14.77 -3.07 -10.54
N LYS A 4 13.97 -2.12 -11.04
CA LYS A 4 13.16 -1.28 -10.15
C LYS A 4 12.13 -2.20 -9.50
N SER A 5 12.14 -2.32 -8.18
CA SER A 5 11.09 -3.05 -7.45
C SER A 5 9.77 -2.28 -7.54
N PHE A 6 8.65 -2.99 -7.71
CA PHE A 6 7.34 -2.40 -8.00
C PHE A 6 6.30 -2.78 -6.93
N VAL A 7 5.76 -1.78 -6.26
CA VAL A 7 4.60 -1.81 -5.34
C VAL A 7 3.51 -0.93 -5.97
N SER A 8 2.20 -0.97 -5.70
CA SER A 8 1.29 -1.87 -4.97
C SER A 8 0.15 -2.26 -5.94
N PRO A 9 -0.79 -3.14 -5.54
CA PRO A 9 -2.12 -2.56 -5.28
C PRO A 9 -2.77 -3.05 -3.98
N ILE A 10 -3.71 -2.24 -3.44
CA ILE A 10 -4.76 -2.76 -2.56
C ILE A 10 -5.57 -3.77 -3.36
N VAL A 11 -5.77 -4.97 -2.81
CA VAL A 11 -6.64 -6.01 -3.37
C VAL A 11 -7.89 -6.11 -2.51
N THR A 12 -9.03 -5.65 -3.02
CA THR A 12 -10.34 -5.90 -2.41
C THR A 12 -10.87 -7.26 -2.86
N VAL A 13 -10.99 -8.20 -1.92
CA VAL A 13 -11.60 -9.52 -2.14
C VAL A 13 -13.03 -9.47 -1.62
N ASN A 14 -14.01 -9.66 -2.51
CA ASN A 14 -15.42 -9.78 -2.12
C ASN A 14 -15.74 -11.26 -1.88
N SER A 15 -15.99 -11.66 -0.63
CA SER A 15 -16.45 -13.01 -0.29
C SER A 15 -17.97 -13.06 -0.33
N GLY A 16 -18.54 -13.54 -1.44
CA GLY A 16 -19.98 -13.66 -1.63
C GLY A 16 -20.49 -15.06 -1.30
N ILE A 17 -21.00 -15.28 -0.08
CA ILE A 17 -21.73 -16.51 0.30
C ILE A 17 -22.98 -16.16 1.11
N GLY A 18 -24.06 -15.78 0.41
CA GLY A 18 -25.41 -15.62 0.98
C GLY A 18 -25.65 -14.33 1.79
N ALA A 19 -26.78 -13.67 1.50
CA ALA A 19 -27.40 -12.58 2.30
C ALA A 19 -26.54 -11.39 2.78
N GLY A 20 -25.29 -11.26 2.31
CA GLY A 20 -24.44 -10.09 2.54
C GLY A 20 -23.15 -10.21 1.72
N VAL A 21 -22.73 -9.11 1.08
CA VAL A 21 -21.40 -9.06 0.43
C VAL A 21 -20.42 -8.50 1.44
N GLU A 22 -19.76 -9.37 2.19
CA GLU A 22 -18.61 -8.96 2.99
C GLU A 22 -17.42 -8.65 2.08
N LYS A 23 -16.81 -7.49 2.31
CA LYS A 23 -15.64 -7.02 1.57
C LYS A 23 -14.42 -7.09 2.47
N LEU A 24 -13.54 -8.05 2.20
CA LEU A 24 -12.23 -8.10 2.81
C LEU A 24 -11.27 -7.24 1.98
N THR A 25 -10.65 -6.25 2.61
CA THR A 25 -9.57 -5.49 1.95
C THR A 25 -8.22 -6.03 2.42
N VAL A 26 -7.33 -6.27 1.46
CA VAL A 26 -5.99 -6.80 1.68
C VAL A 26 -4.97 -5.86 1.03
N TRP A 27 -3.80 -5.72 1.64
CA TRP A 27 -2.66 -5.03 1.04
C TRP A 27 -1.44 -5.95 0.97
N CYS A 28 -0.74 -5.91 -0.17
CA CYS A 28 0.54 -6.59 -0.37
C CYS A 28 1.51 -5.64 -1.10
N ALA A 29 2.80 -5.77 -0.79
CA ALA A 29 3.88 -5.26 -1.61
C ALA A 29 4.58 -6.42 -2.33
N LEU A 30 4.97 -6.18 -3.58
CA LEU A 30 5.80 -7.08 -4.38
C LEU A 30 7.18 -6.43 -4.54
N TRP A 31 8.24 -7.24 -4.56
CA TRP A 31 9.58 -6.75 -4.86
C TRP A 31 10.46 -7.88 -5.42
N ALA A 32 11.68 -7.55 -5.84
CA ALA A 32 12.57 -8.51 -6.50
C ALA A 32 12.94 -9.75 -5.65
N GLY A 33 12.78 -9.69 -4.33
CA GLY A 33 13.03 -10.79 -3.40
C GLY A 33 11.78 -11.53 -2.91
N GLY A 34 10.56 -11.09 -3.25
CA GLY A 34 9.33 -11.79 -2.86
C GLY A 34 8.12 -10.88 -2.62
N ILE A 35 7.27 -11.30 -1.68
CA ILE A 35 6.04 -10.63 -1.27
C ILE A 35 6.18 -10.19 0.19
N ILE A 36 5.77 -8.96 0.50
CA ILE A 36 5.58 -8.46 1.87
C ILE A 36 4.08 -8.28 2.09
N GLY A 37 3.55 -8.88 3.16
CA GLY A 37 2.10 -9.10 3.34
C GLY A 37 1.72 -10.59 3.23
N PRO A 38 0.41 -10.91 3.17
CA PRO A 38 -0.74 -10.00 3.13
C PRO A 38 -1.03 -9.31 4.46
N TYR A 39 -1.36 -8.02 4.42
CA TYR A 39 -1.99 -7.29 5.52
C TYR A 39 -3.51 -7.26 5.35
N PHE A 40 -4.25 -7.75 6.34
CA PHE A 40 -5.72 -7.78 6.33
C PHE A 40 -6.27 -6.61 7.14
N PHE A 41 -7.10 -5.77 6.53
CA PHE A 41 -7.73 -4.65 7.23
C PHE A 41 -8.92 -5.14 8.08
N LYS A 42 -8.67 -5.35 9.37
CA LYS A 42 -9.64 -5.79 10.37
C LYS A 42 -9.54 -4.95 11.65
N ASN A 43 -10.63 -4.89 12.41
CA ASN A 43 -10.61 -4.35 13.78
C ASN A 43 -10.18 -5.42 14.80
N ASP A 44 -10.09 -5.05 16.07
CA ASP A 44 -9.66 -5.94 17.17
C ASP A 44 -10.62 -7.14 17.39
N GLU A 45 -11.87 -7.04 16.94
CA GLU A 45 -12.87 -8.12 16.96
C GLU A 45 -12.74 -9.07 15.75
N GLY A 46 -11.86 -8.77 14.80
CA GLY A 46 -11.67 -9.54 13.56
C GLY A 46 -12.64 -9.20 12.42
N HIS A 47 -13.50 -8.19 12.59
CA HIS A 47 -14.43 -7.70 11.56
C HIS A 47 -13.69 -6.89 10.49
N ASN A 48 -14.10 -7.01 9.23
CA ASN A 48 -13.50 -6.30 8.10
C ASN A 48 -13.77 -4.78 8.19
N VAL A 49 -12.74 -3.94 8.00
CA VAL A 49 -12.90 -2.48 8.05
C VAL A 49 -12.76 -1.82 6.68
N THR A 50 -13.44 -0.68 6.49
CA THR A 50 -13.24 0.17 5.31
C THR A 50 -11.91 0.90 5.42
N VAL A 51 -11.06 0.75 4.41
CA VAL A 51 -9.74 1.40 4.38
C VAL A 51 -9.90 2.89 4.09
N ASN A 52 -9.69 3.72 5.11
CA ASN A 52 -9.54 5.16 4.98
C ASN A 52 -8.05 5.55 5.03
N GLY A 53 -7.76 6.85 4.98
CA GLY A 53 -6.38 7.33 5.04
C GLY A 53 -5.65 6.95 6.33
N ASP A 54 -6.35 6.87 7.47
CA ASP A 54 -5.74 6.62 8.77
C ASP A 54 -5.38 5.14 8.93
N GLN A 55 -6.29 4.25 8.53
CA GLN A 55 -6.05 2.80 8.45
C GLN A 55 -4.91 2.48 7.48
N TYR A 56 -4.84 3.17 6.33
CA TYR A 56 -3.74 3.01 5.38
C TYR A 56 -2.39 3.45 5.98
N ARG A 57 -2.33 4.64 6.62
CA ARG A 57 -1.09 5.11 7.26
C ARG A 57 -0.67 4.23 8.44
N ALA A 58 -1.63 3.72 9.23
CA ALA A 58 -1.35 2.77 10.31
C ALA A 58 -0.73 1.46 9.77
N MET A 59 -1.25 0.92 8.65
CA MET A 59 -0.63 -0.22 7.97
C MET A 59 0.79 0.10 7.47
N VAL A 60 1.01 1.27 6.85
CA VAL A 60 2.35 1.67 6.38
C VAL A 60 3.35 1.74 7.55
N THR A 61 3.00 2.45 8.62
CA THR A 61 3.90 2.68 9.77
C THR A 61 4.11 1.44 10.63
N ASN A 62 3.05 0.69 10.92
CA ASN A 62 3.08 -0.37 11.94
C ASN A 62 3.36 -1.76 11.36
N PHE A 63 3.22 -1.94 10.04
CA PHE A 63 3.47 -3.21 9.36
C PHE A 63 4.51 -3.08 8.25
N PHE A 64 4.26 -2.25 7.23
CA PHE A 64 5.11 -2.28 6.03
C PHE A 64 6.55 -1.79 6.27
N ILE A 65 6.73 -0.65 6.95
CA ILE A 65 8.07 -0.11 7.24
C ILE A 65 8.90 -1.07 8.14
N PRO A 66 8.34 -1.66 9.22
CA PRO A 66 9.00 -2.74 9.96
C PRO A 66 9.42 -3.93 9.07
N GLU A 67 8.57 -4.40 8.18
CA GLU A 67 8.89 -5.53 7.29
C GLU A 67 10.01 -5.21 6.28
N LEU A 68 10.10 -3.97 5.80
CA LEU A 68 11.24 -3.53 4.98
C LEU A 68 12.57 -3.66 5.72
N ASN A 69 12.60 -3.32 7.01
CA ASN A 69 13.79 -3.46 7.86
C ASN A 69 14.08 -4.95 8.15
N ASN A 70 13.06 -5.76 8.42
CA ASN A 70 13.20 -7.21 8.67
C ASN A 70 13.80 -7.96 7.48
N HIS A 71 13.53 -7.51 6.27
CA HIS A 71 14.06 -8.07 5.01
C HIS A 71 15.34 -7.36 4.51
N ASP A 72 15.90 -6.40 5.26
CA ASP A 72 17.05 -5.55 4.88
C ASP A 72 16.89 -4.89 3.49
N VAL A 73 15.67 -4.46 3.15
CA VAL A 73 15.37 -3.93 1.80
C VAL A 73 15.57 -2.42 1.74
N GLN A 74 16.81 -2.04 1.47
CA GLN A 74 17.22 -0.65 1.34
C GLN A 74 17.00 -0.12 -0.09
N GLU A 75 16.97 1.21 -0.24
CA GLU A 75 16.93 1.94 -1.53
C GLU A 75 15.78 1.60 -2.51
N LEU A 76 14.68 1.04 -2.02
CA LEU A 76 13.51 0.74 -2.84
C LEU A 76 12.87 1.97 -3.47
N TRP A 77 12.27 1.75 -4.64
CA TRP A 77 11.23 2.59 -5.21
C TRP A 77 9.87 2.10 -4.71
N PHE A 78 9.03 3.05 -4.27
CA PHE A 78 7.65 2.79 -3.88
C PHE A 78 6.72 3.41 -4.92
N GLN A 79 5.72 2.66 -5.36
CA GLN A 79 4.68 3.13 -6.26
C GLN A 79 3.31 2.83 -5.66
N GLN A 80 2.34 3.71 -5.92
CA GLN A 80 0.94 3.54 -5.53
C GLN A 80 0.02 4.25 -6.52
N ASP A 81 -1.26 3.84 -6.54
CA ASP A 81 -2.25 4.40 -7.45
C ASP A 81 -2.78 5.78 -7.00
N GLY A 82 -3.77 6.29 -7.73
CA GLY A 82 -4.39 7.59 -7.48
C GLY A 82 -5.52 7.60 -6.43
N ALA A 83 -5.70 6.55 -5.62
CA ALA A 83 -6.80 6.47 -4.66
C ALA A 83 -6.69 7.51 -3.53
N THR A 84 -7.82 8.03 -3.06
CA THR A 84 -7.86 9.18 -2.13
C THR A 84 -7.10 8.96 -0.82
N CYS A 85 -7.10 7.74 -0.28
CA CYS A 85 -6.33 7.38 0.92
C CYS A 85 -4.81 7.38 0.69
N HIS A 86 -4.37 6.95 -0.50
CA HIS A 86 -2.96 6.91 -0.92
C HIS A 86 -2.43 8.32 -1.20
N THR A 87 -3.25 9.18 -1.81
CA THR A 87 -2.85 10.52 -2.27
C THR A 87 -3.16 11.63 -1.26
N ALA A 88 -3.68 11.31 -0.08
CA ALA A 88 -3.89 12.27 0.99
C ALA A 88 -2.53 12.87 1.43
N ARG A 89 -2.49 14.17 1.72
CA ARG A 89 -1.23 14.87 2.05
C ARG A 89 -0.43 14.17 3.15
N ALA A 90 -1.06 13.82 4.27
CA ALA A 90 -0.41 13.11 5.37
C ALA A 90 0.15 11.73 4.97
N THR A 91 -0.45 11.06 3.99
CA THR A 91 0.06 9.78 3.44
C THR A 91 1.27 10.02 2.54
N ILE A 92 1.21 11.05 1.69
CA ILE A 92 2.33 11.42 0.81
C ILE A 92 3.54 11.90 1.62
N ASP A 93 3.31 12.69 2.69
CA ASP A 93 4.39 13.20 3.55
C ASP A 93 5.06 12.03 4.30
N LEU A 94 4.30 11.11 4.91
CA LEU A 94 4.81 9.85 5.51
C LEU A 94 5.66 9.01 4.53
N LEU A 95 5.19 8.86 3.29
CA LEU A 95 5.91 8.09 2.27
C LEU A 95 7.15 8.82 1.75
N LYS A 96 7.17 10.16 1.74
CA LYS A 96 8.39 10.95 1.41
C LYS A 96 9.44 10.82 2.50
N ASP A 97 9.05 10.86 3.77
CA ASP A 97 9.98 10.65 4.89
C ASP A 97 10.64 9.25 4.84
N THR A 98 9.93 8.26 4.30
CA THR A 98 10.40 6.87 4.16
C THR A 98 11.22 6.62 2.90
N PHE A 99 10.75 7.10 1.73
CA PHE A 99 11.31 6.74 0.42
C PHE A 99 12.07 7.88 -0.28
N GLY A 100 11.98 9.12 0.22
CA GLY A 100 12.54 10.30 -0.42
C GLY A 100 12.01 10.50 -1.85
N ASP A 101 12.91 10.82 -2.78
CA ASP A 101 12.60 10.99 -4.21
C ASP A 101 12.19 9.68 -4.92
N ARG A 102 12.32 8.52 -4.27
CA ARG A 102 11.99 7.21 -4.85
C ARG A 102 10.48 6.86 -4.74
N LEU A 103 9.63 7.88 -4.56
CA LEU A 103 8.17 7.75 -4.46
C LEU A 103 7.49 8.14 -5.78
N ILE A 104 6.81 7.16 -6.40
CA ILE A 104 5.94 7.33 -7.57
C ILE A 104 4.49 7.34 -7.10
N SER A 105 3.86 8.51 -7.10
CA SER A 105 2.47 8.68 -6.68
C SER A 105 1.89 9.94 -7.28
N ARG A 106 0.56 10.03 -7.37
CA ARG A 106 -0.09 11.32 -7.56
C ARG A 106 0.27 12.23 -6.37
N PHE A 107 0.79 13.43 -6.67
CA PHE A 107 1.39 14.38 -5.70
C PHE A 107 2.70 13.92 -5.01
N GLY A 108 3.28 12.79 -5.43
CA GLY A 108 4.64 12.38 -5.06
C GLY A 108 5.73 13.13 -5.83
N PRO A 109 7.02 12.92 -5.49
CA PRO A 109 8.16 13.46 -6.24
C PRO A 109 8.15 13.06 -7.72
N VAL A 110 7.80 11.80 -8.02
CA VAL A 110 7.52 11.34 -9.38
C VAL A 110 6.01 11.18 -9.54
N ASN A 111 5.42 11.97 -10.44
CA ASN A 111 3.98 12.01 -10.61
C ASN A 111 3.45 10.78 -11.36
N TRP A 112 2.56 10.01 -10.74
CA TRP A 112 1.79 8.95 -11.42
C TRP A 112 0.56 9.55 -12.10
N LEU A 113 0.45 9.41 -13.42
CA LEU A 113 -0.66 9.99 -14.18
C LEU A 113 -1.98 9.24 -13.92
N PRO A 114 -3.12 9.94 -13.83
CA PRO A 114 -4.42 9.29 -13.74
C PRO A 114 -4.65 8.39 -14.96
N ARG A 115 -5.15 7.17 -14.73
CA ARG A 115 -5.41 6.12 -15.75
C ARG A 115 -4.15 5.46 -16.36
N SER A 116 -2.97 5.62 -15.78
CA SER A 116 -1.82 4.75 -16.05
C SER A 116 -2.01 3.36 -15.43
N CYS A 117 -2.78 2.51 -16.10
CA CYS A 117 -2.93 1.10 -15.77
C CYS A 117 -3.10 0.35 -17.11
N ASP A 118 -1.96 0.07 -17.75
CA ASP A 118 -1.82 -0.71 -18.98
C ASP A 118 -1.28 -2.12 -18.72
#